data_AF-A0A914N8R4-F1
#
_entry.id   AF-A0A914N8R4-F1
#
_cell.length_a   1.000
_cell.length_b   1.000
_cell.length_c   1.000
_cell.angle_alpha   90.00
_cell.angle_beta   90.00
_cell.angle_gamma   90.00
#
_symmetry.space_group_name_H-M   'P 1'
#
loop_
_entity.id
_entity.type
_entity.pdbx_description
1 polymer ?
#
loop_
_entity_poly.entity_id
_entity_poly.type
_entity_poly.pdbx_seq_one_letter_code
_entity_poly.pdbx_strand_id
1 'polypeptide(L)'
;MSEIGRMLLFNSIALVGSGVAYALVGFVPDDKRFLAVILMTINFVLASTNCGGFYKCATLISRQYAHFVVAGIQFEKSVTLFVSPLLFLLFVQDESNREQWRIIFIGMAIILFVANTFFWFFVTDQPAEFTKIVTKQKSEKE
;
A
#
# COMPACT_ATOMS: atom_id res chain seq x y z
N MET A 1 -15.74 18.13 3.69
CA MET A 1 -15.12 16.79 3.78
C MET A 1 -13.80 16.97 4.53
N SER A 2 -13.59 16.27 5.64
CA SER A 2 -12.31 16.34 6.37
C SER A 2 -11.15 15.93 5.46
N GLU A 3 -9.97 16.54 5.61
CA GLU A 3 -8.77 16.22 4.82
C GLU A 3 -8.44 14.72 4.87
N ILE A 4 -8.70 14.12 6.03
CA ILE A 4 -8.63 12.68 6.31
C ILE A 4 -9.53 11.87 5.40
N GLY A 5 -10.80 12.29 5.27
CA GLY A 5 -11.79 11.60 4.45
C GLY A 5 -11.41 11.61 2.97
N ARG A 6 -10.80 12.71 2.50
CA ARG A 6 -10.26 12.77 1.14
C ARG A 6 -9.08 11.83 0.98
N MET A 7 -8.11 11.84 1.92
CA MET A 7 -6.95 10.94 1.87
C MET A 7 -7.36 9.47 1.91
N LEU A 8 -8.34 9.12 2.76
CA LEU A 8 -8.88 7.78 2.88
C LEU A 8 -9.58 7.32 1.60
N LEU A 9 -10.43 8.17 1.02
CA LEU A 9 -11.10 7.85 -0.23
C LEU A 9 -10.09 7.67 -1.36
N PHE A 10 -9.09 8.54 -1.47
CA PHE A 10 -8.04 8.42 -2.48
C PHE A 10 -7.23 7.13 -2.32
N ASN A 11 -6.78 6.82 -1.10
CA ASN A 11 -6.02 5.59 -0.82
C ASN A 11 -6.89 4.34 -1.04
N SER A 12 -8.16 4.40 -0.65
CA SER A 12 -9.10 3.28 -0.85
C SER A 12 -9.35 3.02 -2.33
N ILE A 13 -9.61 4.06 -3.12
CA ILE A 13 -9.83 3.94 -4.56
C ILE A 13 -8.59 3.36 -5.24
N ALA A 14 -7.41 3.78 -4.82
CA ALA A 14 -6.19 3.33 -5.45
C ALA A 14 -5.75 1.92 -4.97
N LEU A 15 -5.98 1.50 -3.71
CA LEU A 15 -5.76 0.11 -3.28
C LEU A 15 -6.80 -0.85 -3.88
N VAL A 16 -8.08 -0.51 -3.78
CA VAL A 16 -9.18 -1.32 -4.33
C VAL A 16 -9.09 -1.38 -5.85
N GLY A 17 -8.78 -0.26 -6.50
CA GLY A 17 -8.54 -0.20 -7.94
C GLY A 17 -7.39 -1.09 -8.38
N SER A 18 -6.26 -1.07 -7.66
CA SER A 18 -5.15 -2.01 -7.90
C SER A 18 -5.57 -3.47 -7.66
N GLY A 19 -6.31 -3.76 -6.59
CA GLY A 19 -6.81 -5.11 -6.30
C GLY A 19 -7.73 -5.65 -7.40
N VAL A 20 -8.67 -4.83 -7.87
CA VAL A 20 -9.54 -5.18 -9.01
C VAL A 20 -8.74 -5.39 -10.28
N ALA A 21 -7.76 -4.52 -10.58
CA ALA A 21 -6.90 -4.69 -11.74
C ALA A 21 -6.10 -6.01 -11.69
N TYR A 22 -5.56 -6.40 -10.52
CA TYR A 22 -4.91 -7.70 -10.36
C TYR A 22 -5.87 -8.87 -10.53
N ALA A 23 -7.08 -8.78 -9.96
CA ALA A 23 -8.10 -9.80 -10.14
C ALA A 23 -8.44 -9.98 -11.63
N LEU A 24 -8.63 -8.88 -12.36
CA LEU A 24 -8.92 -8.89 -13.79
C LEU A 24 -7.79 -9.54 -14.60
N VAL A 25 -6.52 -9.23 -14.31
CA VAL A 25 -5.35 -9.86 -14.95
C VAL A 25 -5.40 -11.39 -14.81
N GLY A 26 -5.80 -11.90 -13.65
CA GLY A 26 -5.94 -13.35 -13.41
C GLY A 26 -6.93 -14.05 -14.34
N PHE A 27 -7.91 -13.33 -14.90
CA PHE A 27 -8.93 -13.87 -15.80
C PHE A 27 -8.66 -13.61 -17.29
N VAL A 28 -7.60 -12.88 -17.67
CA VAL A 28 -7.32 -12.53 -19.07
C VAL A 28 -6.90 -13.75 -19.89
N PRO A 29 -7.61 -14.11 -20.99
CA PRO A 29 -7.25 -15.22 -21.87
C PRO A 29 -5.90 -15.02 -22.58
N ASP A 30 -5.16 -16.11 -22.81
CA ASP A 30 -3.82 -16.12 -23.45
C ASP A 30 -3.78 -15.45 -24.82
N ASP A 31 -4.89 -15.50 -25.55
CA ASP A 31 -5.07 -14.86 -26.85
C ASP A 31 -4.96 -13.32 -26.76
N LYS A 32 -5.19 -12.74 -25.58
CA LYS A 32 -5.23 -11.28 -25.34
C LYS A 32 -4.06 -10.79 -24.50
N ARG A 33 -2.83 -11.18 -24.84
CA ARG A 33 -1.59 -10.71 -24.16
C ARG A 33 -1.49 -9.20 -24.03
N PHE A 34 -1.90 -8.44 -25.05
CA PHE A 34 -1.87 -6.96 -25.01
C PHE A 34 -2.76 -6.39 -23.91
N LEU A 35 -3.92 -7.00 -23.66
CA LEU A 35 -4.85 -6.59 -22.60
C LEU A 35 -4.26 -6.85 -21.21
N ALA A 36 -3.54 -7.96 -21.02
CA ALA A 36 -2.83 -8.24 -19.78
C ALA A 36 -1.76 -7.17 -19.47
N VAL A 37 -0.97 -6.77 -20.48
CA VAL A 37 0.06 -5.73 -20.32
C VAL A 37 -0.55 -4.37 -19.97
N ILE A 38 -1.66 -3.99 -20.61
CA ILE A 38 -2.37 -2.75 -20.28
C ILE A 38 -2.85 -2.76 -18.82
N LEU A 39 -3.49 -3.85 -18.38
CA LEU A 39 -3.98 -3.95 -17.01
C LEU A 39 -2.85 -3.92 -15.98
N MET A 40 -1.72 -4.58 -16.25
CA MET A 40 -0.53 -4.51 -15.40
C MET A 40 0.05 -3.09 -15.34
N THR A 41 0.06 -2.37 -16.47
CA THR A 41 0.55 -0.98 -16.52
C THR A 41 -0.35 -0.06 -15.70
N ILE A 42 -1.68 -0.19 -15.84
CA ILE A 42 -2.66 0.56 -15.04
C ILE A 42 -2.44 0.26 -13.55
N ASN A 43 -2.22 -1.00 -13.21
CA ASN A 43 -1.95 -1.41 -11.83
C ASN A 43 -0.69 -0.72 -11.26
N PHE A 44 0.40 -0.66 -12.03
CA PHE A 44 1.65 -0.02 -11.60
C PHE A 44 1.48 1.49 -11.39
N VAL A 45 0.69 2.16 -12.23
CA VAL A 45 0.36 3.59 -12.08
C VAL A 45 -0.47 3.83 -10.82
N LEU A 46 -1.48 2.99 -10.56
CA LEU A 46 -2.29 3.06 -9.34
C LEU A 46 -1.43 2.81 -8.09
N ALA A 47 -0.57 1.79 -8.12
CA ALA A 47 0.35 1.47 -7.03
C ALA A 47 1.32 2.64 -6.72
N SER A 48 1.83 3.31 -7.75
CA SER A 48 2.71 4.48 -7.59
C SER A 48 1.98 5.66 -6.92
N THR A 49 0.71 5.85 -7.25
CA THR A 49 -0.14 6.91 -6.67
C THR A 49 -0.41 6.65 -5.18
N ASN A 50 -0.63 5.38 -4.80
CA ASN A 50 -0.82 4.97 -3.41
C ASN A 50 0.36 5.34 -2.51
N CYS A 51 1.60 5.16 -2.98
CA CYS A 51 2.80 5.50 -2.20
C CYS A 51 2.79 6.96 -1.73
N GLY A 52 2.36 7.90 -2.58
CA GLY A 52 2.24 9.31 -2.21
C GLY A 52 1.23 9.57 -1.08
N GLY A 53 0.12 8.82 -1.05
CA GLY A 53 -0.88 8.87 0.03
C GLY A 53 -0.32 8.38 1.36
N PHE A 54 0.39 7.26 1.35
CA PHE A 54 1.00 6.69 2.55
C PHE A 54 2.06 7.60 3.17
N TYR A 55 2.96 8.17 2.37
CA TYR A 55 3.96 9.09 2.91
C TYR A 55 3.33 10.33 3.53
N LYS A 56 2.30 10.90 2.89
CA LYS A 56 1.57 12.03 3.48
C LYS A 56 0.95 11.67 4.82
N CYS A 57 0.26 10.53 4.92
CA CYS A 57 -0.33 10.09 6.18
C CYS A 57 0.74 9.86 7.26
N ALA A 58 1.83 9.19 6.91
CA ALA A 58 2.95 8.97 7.82
C ALA A 58 3.53 10.29 8.33
N THR A 59 3.74 11.28 7.45
CA THR A 59 4.28 12.59 7.84
C THR A 59 3.33 13.38 8.76
N LEU A 60 2.01 13.29 8.55
CA LEU A 60 1.01 13.96 9.38
C LEU A 60 0.97 13.40 10.81
N ILE A 61 1.03 12.07 10.94
CA ILE A 61 0.97 11.38 12.24
C ILE A 61 2.23 11.62 13.07
N SER A 62 3.40 11.58 12.42
CA SER A 62 4.70 11.55 13.10
C SER A 62 5.39 12.92 13.19
N ARG A 63 4.93 13.92 12.42
CA ARG A 63 5.41 15.31 12.44
C ARG A 63 6.94 15.40 12.46
N GLN A 64 7.54 15.79 13.60
CA GLN A 64 8.98 15.93 13.79
C GLN A 64 9.77 14.62 13.62
N TYR A 65 9.12 13.46 13.77
CA TYR A 65 9.73 12.13 13.59
C TYR A 65 9.41 11.50 12.22
N ALA A 66 8.89 12.28 11.27
CA ALA A 66 8.48 11.78 9.96
C ALA A 66 9.57 11.09 9.16
N HIS A 67 10.80 11.60 9.22
CA HIS A 67 11.92 10.97 8.52
C HIS A 67 12.17 9.54 9.00
N PHE A 68 12.02 9.27 10.31
CA PHE A 68 12.21 7.94 10.87
C PHE A 68 11.09 6.98 10.44
N VAL A 69 9.83 7.42 10.56
CA VAL A 69 8.67 6.59 10.19
C VAL A 69 8.65 6.30 8.68
N VAL A 70 8.93 7.31 7.86
CA VAL A 70 9.02 7.14 6.39
C VAL A 70 10.19 6.23 6.01
N ALA A 71 11.35 6.34 6.66
CA ALA A 71 12.46 5.41 6.44
C ALA A 71 12.09 3.96 6.77
N GLY A 72 11.32 3.74 7.84
CA GLY A 72 10.75 2.42 8.17
C GLY A 72 9.85 1.86 7.07
N ILE A 73 8.97 2.69 6.50
CA ILE A 73 8.12 2.31 5.36
C ILE A 73 8.99 1.93 4.14
N GLN A 74 10.07 2.67 3.87
CA GLN A 74 10.98 2.34 2.76
C GLN A 74 11.71 1.03 2.96
N PHE A 75 12.14 0.76 4.19
CA PHE A 75 12.76 -0.50 4.52
C PHE A 75 11.81 -1.68 4.25
N GLU A 76 10.54 -1.56 4.64
CA GLU A 76 9.52 -2.58 4.35
C GLU A 76 9.33 -2.79 2.83
N LYS A 77 9.35 -1.72 2.03
CA LYS A 77 9.32 -1.83 0.56
C LYS A 77 10.52 -2.60 0.03
N SER A 78 11.72 -2.33 0.54
CA SER A 78 12.93 -3.07 0.16
C SER A 78 12.83 -4.54 0.53
N VAL A 79 12.31 -4.88 1.72
CA VAL A 79 12.05 -6.29 2.11
C VAL A 79 11.08 -6.96 1.13
N THR A 80 10.02 -6.27 0.73
CA THR A 80 9.05 -6.79 -0.25
C THR A 80 9.71 -7.10 -1.60
N LEU A 81 10.69 -6.29 -2.05
CA LEU A 81 11.45 -6.57 -3.28
C LEU A 81 12.26 -7.86 -3.19
N PHE A 82 12.79 -8.22 -2.02
CA PHE A 82 13.47 -9.50 -1.81
C PHE A 82 12.49 -10.68 -1.68
N VAL A 83 11.33 -10.47 -1.07
CA VAL A 83 10.30 -11.50 -0.91
C VAL A 83 9.68 -11.90 -2.26
N SER A 84 9.51 -10.94 -3.17
CA SER A 84 8.93 -11.17 -4.50
C SER A 84 9.59 -12.32 -5.29
N PRO A 85 10.91 -12.33 -5.58
CA PRO A 85 11.55 -13.43 -6.30
C PRO A 85 11.53 -14.75 -5.51
N LEU A 86 11.58 -14.70 -4.18
CA LEU A 86 11.47 -15.91 -3.35
C LEU A 86 10.10 -16.57 -3.48
N LEU A 87 9.02 -15.78 -3.52
CA LEU A 87 7.68 -16.30 -3.77
C LEU A 87 7.56 -16.91 -5.16
N PHE A 88 8.11 -16.26 -6.20
CA PHE A 88 8.10 -16.83 -7.55
C PHE A 88 8.82 -18.18 -7.61
N LEU A 89 9.99 -18.31 -6.97
CA LEU A 89 10.73 -19.56 -6.93
C LEU A 89 9.96 -20.71 -6.24
N LEU A 90 9.12 -20.39 -5.26
CA LEU A 90 8.34 -21.40 -4.53
C LEU A 90 7.03 -21.76 -5.23
N PHE A 91 6.36 -20.79 -5.88
CA PHE A 91 5.01 -20.95 -6.42
C PHE A 91 4.93 -21.13 -7.94
N VAL A 92 5.96 -20.73 -8.69
CA VAL A 92 6.00 -20.89 -10.16
C VAL A 92 7.02 -21.98 -10.49
N GLN A 93 6.53 -23.21 -10.66
CA GLN A 93 7.34 -24.33 -11.16
C GLN A 93 7.36 -24.38 -12.70
N ASP A 94 6.31 -23.84 -13.34
CA ASP A 94 6.19 -23.77 -14.80
C ASP A 94 5.69 -22.38 -15.19
N GLU A 95 6.57 -21.57 -15.79
CA GLU A 95 6.28 -20.20 -16.20
C GLU A 95 5.15 -20.13 -17.23
N SER A 96 4.92 -21.20 -18.01
CA SER A 96 3.88 -21.25 -19.02
C SER A 96 2.51 -21.64 -18.44
N ASN A 97 2.45 -22.13 -17.19
CA ASN A 97 1.21 -22.57 -16.57
C ASN A 97 0.44 -21.39 -15.96
N ARG A 98 -0.59 -20.96 -16.68
CA ARG A 98 -1.44 -19.83 -16.31
C ARG A 98 -2.19 -20.00 -14.98
N GLU A 99 -2.48 -21.22 -14.55
CA GLU A 99 -3.18 -21.43 -13.29
C GLU A 99 -2.35 -20.99 -12.08
N GLN A 100 -1.03 -21.19 -12.13
CA GLN A 100 -0.10 -20.78 -11.07
C GLN A 100 -0.05 -19.25 -10.97
N TRP A 101 0.02 -18.56 -12.11
CA TRP A 101 -0.03 -17.10 -12.17
C TRP A 101 -1.35 -16.51 -11.68
N ARG A 102 -2.48 -17.15 -12.02
CA ARG A 102 -3.81 -16.73 -11.55
C ARG A 102 -3.88 -16.75 -10.02
N ILE A 103 -3.34 -17.79 -9.37
CA ILE A 103 -3.31 -17.89 -7.90
C ILE A 103 -2.52 -16.72 -7.30
N ILE A 104 -1.36 -16.38 -7.89
CA ILE A 104 -0.53 -15.25 -7.42
C ILE A 104 -1.29 -13.92 -7.56
N PHE A 105 -1.90 -13.65 -8.72
CA PHE A 105 -2.63 -12.40 -8.95
C PHE A 105 -3.86 -12.25 -8.04
N ILE A 106 -4.62 -13.33 -7.83
CA ILE A 106 -5.76 -13.33 -6.91
C ILE A 106 -5.28 -13.18 -5.46
N GLY A 107 -4.19 -13.84 -5.07
CA GLY A 107 -3.57 -13.67 -3.76
C GLY A 107 -3.18 -12.22 -3.50
N MET A 108 -2.53 -11.56 -4.46
CA MET A 108 -2.18 -10.14 -4.37
C MET A 108 -3.41 -9.24 -4.28
N ALA A 109 -4.47 -9.54 -5.02
CA ALA A 109 -5.73 -8.81 -4.92
C ALA A 109 -6.33 -8.90 -3.51
N ILE A 110 -6.38 -10.10 -2.91
CA ILE A 110 -6.88 -10.32 -1.55
C ILE A 110 -6.05 -9.54 -0.53
N ILE A 111 -4.72 -9.62 -0.63
CA ILE A 111 -3.80 -8.89 0.27
C ILE A 111 -4.06 -7.38 0.19
N LEU A 112 -4.27 -6.81 -1.00
CA LEU A 112 -4.58 -5.39 -1.17
C LEU A 112 -5.93 -5.00 -0.56
N PHE A 113 -6.95 -5.85 -0.70
CA PHE A 113 -8.25 -5.61 -0.06
C PHE A 113 -8.14 -5.64 1.47
N VAL A 114 -7.44 -6.63 2.01
CA VAL A 114 -7.20 -6.76 3.45
C VAL A 114 -6.40 -5.55 3.97
N ALA A 115 -5.33 -5.16 3.28
CA ALA A 115 -4.54 -3.98 3.63
C ALA A 115 -5.38 -2.70 3.61
N ASN A 116 -6.30 -2.55 2.66
CA ASN A 116 -7.22 -1.42 2.63
C ASN A 116 -8.19 -1.42 3.82
N THR A 117 -8.70 -2.59 4.20
CA THR A 117 -9.55 -2.73 5.40
C THR A 117 -8.79 -2.34 6.66
N PHE A 118 -7.56 -2.85 6.82
CA PHE A 118 -6.69 -2.45 7.94
C PHE A 118 -6.41 -0.94 7.95
N PHE A 119 -6.16 -0.35 6.78
CA PHE A 119 -5.95 1.09 6.69
C PHE A 119 -7.15 1.89 7.20
N TRP A 120 -8.38 1.46 6.90
CA TRP A 120 -9.59 2.09 7.41
C TRP A 120 -9.72 2.04 8.94
N PHE A 121 -9.28 0.95 9.57
CA PHE A 121 -9.34 0.81 11.03
C PHE A 121 -8.23 1.59 11.75
N PHE A 122 -7.03 1.66 11.17
CA PHE A 122 -5.84 2.19 11.86
C PHE A 122 -5.50 3.63 11.49
N VAL A 123 -6.06 4.18 10.41
CA VAL A 123 -5.79 5.57 10.03
C VAL A 123 -6.21 6.53 11.13
N THR A 124 -5.29 7.39 11.50
CA THR A 124 -5.53 8.51 12.41
C THR A 124 -4.76 9.69 11.86
N ASP A 125 -5.38 10.86 11.87
CA ASP A 125 -4.74 12.12 11.47
C ASP A 125 -4.26 12.92 12.68
N GLN A 126 -4.66 12.50 13.88
CA GLN A 126 -4.18 13.15 15.07
C GLN A 126 -2.67 12.89 15.24
N PRO A 127 -1.91 13.91 15.67
CA PRO A 127 -0.54 13.73 16.07
C PRO A 127 -0.44 12.60 17.08
N ALA A 128 0.40 11.61 16.79
CA ALA A 128 0.63 10.52 17.71
C ALA A 128 1.14 11.07 19.06
N GLU A 129 0.83 10.39 20.15
CA GLU A 129 1.07 10.90 21.51
C GLU A 129 2.54 11.26 21.77
N PHE A 130 3.47 10.52 21.16
CA PHE A 130 4.91 10.78 21.21
C PHE A 130 5.35 12.09 20.51
N THR A 131 4.47 12.71 19.70
CA THR A 131 4.72 14.01 19.07
C THR A 131 4.18 15.19 19.87
N LYS A 132 3.36 14.94 20.91
CA LYS A 132 2.87 15.99 21.81
C LYS A 132 4.02 16.36 22.74
N ILE A 133 4.63 17.51 22.49
CA ILE A 133 5.62 18.07 23.41
C ILE A 133 4.89 18.34 24.73
N VAL A 134 5.23 17.59 25.79
CA VAL A 134 4.79 17.94 27.15
C VAL A 134 5.49 19.25 27.48
N THR A 135 4.85 20.39 27.20
CA THR A 135 5.26 21.64 27.80
C THR A 135 5.04 21.46 29.28
N LYS A 136 6.12 21.15 30.01
CA LYS A 136 6.16 21.20 31.46
C LYS A 136 6.03 22.69 31.84
N GLN A 137 4.80 23.22 31.79
CA GLN A 137 4.40 24.44 32.49
C GLN A 137 4.44 24.10 33.98
N LYS A 138 5.64 24.04 34.56
CA LYS A 138 5.80 24.07 36.01
C LYS A 138 6.42 25.41 36.36
N SER A 139 5.54 26.35 36.66
CA SER A 139 5.70 27.39 37.67
C SER A 139 7.14 27.79 38.02
N GLU A 140 7.64 28.84 37.37
CA GLU A 140 8.47 29.82 38.05
C GLU A 140 7.82 31.19 37.81
N LYS A 141 6.62 31.33 38.39
CA LYS A 141 6.11 32.61 38.83
C LYS A 141 6.44 32.69 40.33
N GLU A 142 6.97 33.85 40.70
CA GLU A 142 7.31 34.35 42.04
C GLU A 142 8.73 34.05 42.53
#